data_AF-A0AAC8XHL3-F1
#
_entry.id   AF-A0AAC8XHL3-F1
#
_cell.length_a   1.000
_cell.length_b   1.000
_cell.length_c   1.000
_cell.angle_alpha   90.00
_cell.angle_beta   90.00
_cell.angle_gamma   90.00
#
_symmetry.space_group_name_H-M   'P 1'
#
loop_
_entity.id
_entity.type
_entity.pdbx_description
1 polymer ?
#
loop_
_entity_poly.entity_id
_entity_poly.type
_entity_poly.pdbx_seq_one_letter_code
_entity_poly.pdbx_strand_id
1 'polypeptide(L)'
;MTEDEKRIEQEAIKFAKKSRTAIANELTDRERFPPEDEPVAVFMAGSPGAGKTETSKEFLQEVEATNVIRLDPDELRHYFEQYTGDNSFLFQRAVSFIVERTLDNAFNRKQSFLLDGTLSNYAIAEKNIKRAIDRGRAVLVLFVYQSPELAWKFVQSREKVEGRRINPEIFVEQFLESQAVVRNLKQQFGGQIKIDLLLKDNEGGTRMYHANIQAVENHVKQKFTREALTTLIQSQPAH
;
A
#
# COMPACT_ATOMS: atom_id res chain seq x y z
N MET A 1 17.74 10.85 13.69
CA MET A 1 18.61 10.06 12.82
C MET A 1 20.07 10.33 13.16
N THR A 2 20.89 9.30 13.23
CA THR A 2 22.35 9.38 13.39
C THR A 2 23.03 9.82 12.08
N GLU A 3 24.32 10.17 12.12
CA GLU A 3 25.08 10.51 10.91
C GLU A 3 25.22 9.32 9.95
N ASP A 4 25.37 8.10 10.47
CA ASP A 4 25.40 6.88 9.66
C ASP A 4 24.04 6.60 8.99
N GLU A 5 22.93 6.79 9.71
CA GLU A 5 21.58 6.66 9.14
C GLU A 5 21.33 7.67 8.02
N LYS A 6 21.78 8.92 8.19
CA LYS A 6 21.74 9.93 7.13
C LYS A 6 22.57 9.51 5.92
N ARG A 7 23.79 9.00 6.14
CA ARG A 7 24.66 8.52 5.05
C ARG A 7 23.99 7.40 4.25
N ILE A 8 23.42 6.40 4.94
CA ILE A 8 22.69 5.28 4.32
C ILE A 8 21.50 5.80 3.49
N GLU A 9 20.68 6.70 4.05
CA GLU A 9 19.55 7.29 3.33
C GLU A 9 20.01 8.02 2.05
N GLN A 10 21.07 8.83 2.14
CA GLN A 10 21.59 9.57 0.98
C GLN A 10 22.16 8.65 -0.11
N GLU A 11 22.88 7.59 0.28
CA GLU A 11 23.38 6.58 -0.65
C GLU A 11 22.22 5.85 -1.35
N ALA A 12 21.19 5.45 -0.61
CA ALA A 12 19.99 4.84 -1.16
C ALA A 12 19.27 5.77 -2.16
N ILE A 13 19.11 7.06 -1.82
CA ILE A 13 18.51 8.06 -2.72
C ILE A 13 19.35 8.22 -4.00
N LYS A 14 20.68 8.30 -3.87
CA LYS A 14 21.60 8.43 -5.00
C LYS A 14 21.49 7.21 -5.93
N PHE A 15 21.48 6.01 -5.36
CA PHE A 15 21.26 4.77 -6.10
C PHE A 15 19.90 4.78 -6.80
N ALA A 16 18.80 5.05 -6.09
CA ALA A 16 17.46 5.05 -6.66
C ALA A 16 17.35 6.03 -7.83
N LYS A 17 17.87 7.26 -7.70
CA LYS A 17 17.86 8.24 -8.81
C LYS A 17 18.62 7.76 -10.04
N LYS A 18 19.75 7.06 -9.85
CA LYS A 18 20.57 6.50 -10.93
C LYS A 18 19.90 5.29 -11.59
N SER A 19 19.30 4.41 -10.79
CA SER A 19 18.84 3.07 -11.23
C SER A 19 17.34 2.97 -11.52
N ARG A 20 16.50 3.91 -11.03
CA ARG A 20 15.03 3.83 -11.12
C ARG A 20 14.50 3.59 -12.52
N THR A 21 15.14 4.11 -13.56
CA THR A 21 14.68 3.91 -14.95
C THR A 21 14.92 2.47 -15.40
N ALA A 22 16.07 1.89 -15.07
CA ALA A 22 16.36 0.49 -15.40
C ALA A 22 15.43 -0.45 -14.64
N ILE A 23 15.30 -0.26 -13.32
CA ILE A 23 14.39 -1.04 -12.46
C ILE A 23 12.95 -0.91 -12.94
N ALA A 24 12.47 0.31 -13.19
CA ALA A 24 11.13 0.52 -13.70
C ALA A 24 10.90 -0.12 -15.08
N ASN A 25 11.91 -0.18 -15.95
CA ASN A 25 11.77 -0.87 -17.23
C ASN A 25 11.58 -2.38 -17.05
N GLU A 26 12.33 -3.00 -16.15
CA GLU A 26 12.20 -4.41 -15.78
C GLU A 26 10.83 -4.71 -15.15
N LEU A 27 10.40 -3.91 -14.19
CA LEU A 27 9.10 -4.05 -13.52
C LEU A 27 7.90 -3.79 -14.44
N THR A 28 8.12 -3.17 -15.60
CA THR A 28 7.06 -2.86 -16.58
C THR A 28 7.37 -3.46 -17.95
N ASP A 29 8.09 -4.57 -17.98
CA ASP A 29 8.48 -5.23 -19.22
C ASP A 29 7.27 -5.49 -20.13
N ARG A 30 7.40 -5.18 -21.42
CA ARG A 30 6.27 -5.20 -22.36
C ARG A 30 5.95 -6.59 -22.89
N GLU A 31 6.91 -7.51 -22.83
CA GLU A 31 6.67 -8.90 -23.21
C GLU A 31 5.91 -9.61 -22.09
N ARG A 32 6.24 -9.31 -20.83
CA ARG A 32 5.52 -9.81 -19.66
C ARG A 32 4.17 -9.13 -19.45
N PHE A 33 4.10 -7.82 -19.66
CA PHE A 33 2.90 -7.00 -19.44
C PHE A 33 2.59 -6.22 -20.72
N PRO A 34 1.83 -6.78 -21.67
CA PRO A 34 1.50 -6.06 -22.89
C PRO A 34 0.60 -4.83 -22.62
N PRO A 35 0.58 -3.84 -23.52
CA PRO A 35 -0.37 -2.73 -23.45
C PRO A 35 -1.82 -3.23 -23.57
N GLU A 36 -2.72 -2.60 -22.82
CA GLU A 36 -4.15 -2.89 -22.84
C GLU A 36 -4.93 -1.71 -23.44
N ASP A 37 -6.06 -2.01 -24.10
CA ASP A 37 -6.95 -0.98 -24.63
C ASP A 37 -7.70 -0.25 -23.50
N GLU A 38 -8.10 -1.00 -22.47
CA GLU A 38 -8.82 -0.50 -21.28
C GLU A 38 -8.05 -0.80 -19.98
N PRO A 39 -6.88 -0.16 -19.74
CA PRO A 39 -6.06 -0.48 -18.59
C PRO A 39 -6.70 -0.05 -17.27
N VAL A 40 -6.54 -0.88 -16.25
CA VAL A 40 -7.08 -0.69 -14.90
C VAL A 40 -5.98 -0.22 -13.94
N ALA A 41 -6.36 0.63 -12.99
CA ALA A 41 -5.51 1.02 -11.88
C ALA A 41 -6.15 0.59 -10.56
N VAL A 42 -5.51 -0.37 -9.89
CA VAL A 42 -5.93 -0.85 -8.56
C VAL A 42 -4.99 -0.27 -7.51
N PHE A 43 -5.55 0.30 -6.45
CA PHE A 43 -4.80 0.81 -5.31
C PHE A 43 -5.23 0.06 -4.04
N MET A 44 -4.31 -0.65 -3.41
CA MET A 44 -4.56 -1.23 -2.09
C MET A 44 -4.60 -0.12 -1.05
N ALA A 45 -5.45 -0.28 -0.04
CA ALA A 45 -5.54 0.61 1.10
C ALA A 45 -5.73 -0.19 2.39
N GLY A 46 -5.30 0.39 3.52
CA GLY A 46 -5.47 -0.20 4.84
C GLY A 46 -4.20 -0.13 5.68
N SER A 47 -4.36 -0.33 6.98
CA SER A 47 -3.28 -0.23 7.96
C SER A 47 -2.15 -1.25 7.72
N PRO A 48 -0.94 -1.01 8.27
CA PRO A 48 0.04 -2.08 8.43
C PRO A 48 -0.57 -3.29 9.14
N GLY A 49 -0.16 -4.49 8.74
CA GLY A 49 -0.71 -5.72 9.32
C GLY A 49 -2.16 -6.05 8.92
N ALA A 50 -2.84 -5.25 8.10
CA ALA A 50 -4.17 -5.62 7.58
C ALA A 50 -4.16 -6.83 6.63
N GLY A 51 -2.98 -7.26 6.16
CA GLY A 51 -2.80 -8.37 5.23
C GLY A 51 -3.06 -7.99 3.77
N LYS A 52 -2.67 -6.77 3.36
CA LYS A 52 -2.81 -6.28 1.98
C LYS A 52 -1.97 -7.10 0.99
N THR A 53 -0.75 -7.47 1.38
CA THR A 53 0.19 -8.27 0.57
C THR A 53 -0.40 -9.63 0.18
N GLU A 54 -1.04 -10.32 1.10
CA GLU A 54 -1.70 -11.60 0.84
C GLU A 54 -2.95 -11.39 -0.01
N THR A 55 -3.77 -10.39 0.33
CA THR A 55 -4.98 -10.06 -0.42
C THR A 55 -4.67 -9.63 -1.86
N SER A 56 -3.60 -8.89 -2.11
CA SER A 56 -3.25 -8.46 -3.47
C SER A 56 -2.81 -9.63 -4.34
N LYS A 57 -2.11 -10.61 -3.76
CA LYS A 57 -1.74 -11.86 -4.46
C LYS A 57 -2.98 -12.71 -4.77
N GLU A 58 -3.83 -12.92 -3.78
CA GLU A 58 -5.07 -13.70 -3.93
C GLU A 58 -6.02 -13.04 -4.94
N PHE A 59 -6.20 -11.72 -4.86
CA PHE A 59 -7.04 -10.97 -5.79
C PHE A 59 -6.58 -11.17 -7.24
N LEU A 60 -5.28 -11.05 -7.52
CA LEU A 60 -4.75 -11.25 -8.87
C LEU A 60 -4.88 -12.71 -9.35
N GLN A 61 -4.81 -13.68 -8.43
CA GLN A 61 -5.06 -15.09 -8.75
C GLN A 61 -6.54 -15.33 -9.07
N GLU A 62 -7.45 -14.80 -8.27
CA GLU A 62 -8.91 -14.95 -8.43
C GLU A 62 -9.41 -14.32 -9.74
N VAL A 63 -8.85 -13.19 -10.14
CA VAL A 63 -9.20 -12.54 -11.42
C VAL A 63 -8.37 -13.03 -12.61
N GLU A 64 -7.58 -14.10 -12.43
CA GLU A 64 -6.68 -14.69 -13.44
C GLU A 64 -5.79 -13.65 -14.15
N ALA A 65 -5.41 -12.60 -13.41
CA ALA A 65 -4.70 -11.45 -13.95
C ALA A 65 -3.20 -11.72 -14.02
N THR A 66 -2.77 -12.47 -15.04
CA THR A 66 -1.36 -12.79 -15.27
C THR A 66 -0.55 -11.60 -15.80
N ASN A 67 -1.23 -10.63 -16.40
CA ASN A 67 -0.63 -9.50 -17.13
C ASN A 67 -0.75 -8.16 -16.38
N VAL A 68 -0.98 -8.19 -15.06
CA VAL A 68 -1.06 -6.98 -14.23
C VAL A 68 0.22 -6.79 -13.44
N ILE A 69 0.74 -5.56 -13.44
CA ILE A 69 1.92 -5.19 -12.65
C ILE A 69 1.50 -5.09 -11.18
N ARG A 70 1.94 -6.02 -10.32
CA ARG A 70 1.86 -5.86 -8.86
C ARG A 70 3.08 -5.10 -8.36
N LEU A 71 2.87 -3.89 -7.86
CA LEU A 71 3.92 -3.02 -7.34
C LEU A 71 3.79 -2.90 -5.83
N ASP A 72 4.66 -3.60 -5.10
CA ASP A 72 4.74 -3.53 -3.64
C ASP A 72 5.99 -2.72 -3.23
N PRO A 73 5.84 -1.51 -2.65
CA PRO A 73 6.97 -0.70 -2.20
C PRO A 73 7.88 -1.40 -1.18
N ASP A 74 7.36 -2.36 -0.41
CA ASP A 74 8.17 -3.07 0.57
C ASP A 74 9.11 -4.07 -0.10
N GLU A 75 8.70 -4.70 -1.21
CA GLU A 75 9.54 -5.63 -2.00
C GLU A 75 10.69 -4.88 -2.71
N LEU A 76 10.51 -3.60 -3.02
CA LEU A 76 11.54 -2.77 -3.67
C LEU A 76 12.75 -2.47 -2.77
N ARG A 77 12.67 -2.72 -1.46
CA ARG A 77 13.79 -2.47 -0.55
C ARG A 77 14.97 -3.41 -0.80
N HIS A 78 14.74 -4.58 -1.39
CA HIS A 78 15.79 -5.53 -1.73
C HIS A 78 16.77 -5.03 -2.81
N TYR A 79 16.45 -3.95 -3.52
CA TYR A 79 17.39 -3.31 -4.45
C TYR A 79 18.51 -2.53 -3.73
N PHE A 80 18.40 -2.27 -2.42
CA PHE A 80 19.40 -1.50 -1.68
C PHE A 80 20.29 -2.43 -0.84
N GLU A 81 21.59 -2.38 -1.11
CA GLU A 81 22.59 -3.24 -0.47
C GLU A 81 22.63 -3.11 1.06
N GLN A 82 22.37 -1.91 1.58
CA GLN A 82 22.39 -1.62 3.02
C GLN A 82 21.08 -1.96 3.74
N TYR A 83 20.07 -2.50 3.06
CA TYR A 83 18.80 -2.84 3.69
C TYR A 83 18.90 -4.12 4.53
N THR A 84 18.54 -4.02 5.82
CA THR A 84 18.62 -5.11 6.80
C THR A 84 17.28 -5.46 7.44
N GLY A 85 16.19 -4.81 7.03
CA GLY A 85 14.85 -5.00 7.59
C GLY A 85 14.51 -3.97 8.67
N ASP A 86 15.28 -3.96 9.76
CA ASP A 86 15.12 -3.06 10.91
C ASP A 86 15.34 -1.58 10.56
N ASN A 87 16.19 -1.31 9.58
CA ASN A 87 16.46 0.01 9.04
C ASN A 87 15.52 0.44 7.90
N SER A 88 14.40 -0.25 7.70
CA SER A 88 13.43 -0.01 6.61
C SER A 88 13.01 1.45 6.42
N PHE A 89 12.89 2.21 7.52
CA PHE A 89 12.50 3.62 7.51
C PHE A 89 13.49 4.50 6.71
N LEU A 90 14.76 4.12 6.60
CA LEU A 90 15.78 4.85 5.84
C LEU A 90 15.57 4.79 4.32
N PHE A 91 14.81 3.81 3.82
CA PHE A 91 14.68 3.56 2.38
C PHE A 91 13.40 4.12 1.78
N GLN A 92 12.47 4.66 2.58
CA GLN A 92 11.16 5.10 2.12
C GLN A 92 11.24 6.11 0.97
N ARG A 93 12.12 7.10 1.09
CA ARG A 93 12.31 8.14 0.06
C ARG A 93 13.02 7.61 -1.19
N ALA A 94 13.92 6.64 -1.04
CA ALA A 94 14.58 6.01 -2.19
C ALA A 94 13.60 5.14 -2.98
N VAL A 95 12.79 4.34 -2.27
CA VAL A 95 11.71 3.52 -2.83
C VAL A 95 10.69 4.37 -3.59
N SER A 96 10.30 5.54 -3.06
CA SER A 96 9.30 6.39 -3.73
C SER A 96 9.74 6.82 -5.13
N PHE A 97 11.04 7.07 -5.35
CA PHE A 97 11.55 7.38 -6.70
C PHE A 97 11.41 6.23 -7.69
N ILE A 98 11.52 4.98 -7.23
CA ILE A 98 11.35 3.78 -8.05
C ILE A 98 9.86 3.58 -8.34
N VAL A 99 8.99 3.70 -7.32
CA VAL A 99 7.53 3.60 -7.47
C VAL A 99 7.01 4.62 -8.47
N GLU A 100 7.37 5.91 -8.30
CA GLU A 100 6.94 6.97 -9.22
C GLU A 100 7.35 6.69 -10.67
N ARG A 101 8.61 6.25 -10.88
CA ARG A 101 9.11 5.94 -12.23
C ARG A 101 8.43 4.70 -12.83
N THR A 102 8.10 3.72 -12.00
CA THR A 102 7.38 2.50 -12.41
C THR A 102 5.95 2.83 -12.82
N LEU A 103 5.25 3.64 -12.03
CA LEU A 103 3.92 4.15 -12.39
C LEU A 103 3.97 4.98 -13.68
N ASP A 104 4.97 5.85 -13.85
CA ASP A 104 5.16 6.60 -15.11
C ASP A 104 5.20 5.68 -16.34
N ASN A 105 5.99 4.61 -16.24
CA ASN A 105 6.09 3.62 -17.30
C ASN A 105 4.76 2.91 -17.52
N ALA A 106 4.11 2.41 -16.47
CA ALA A 106 2.82 1.72 -16.57
C ALA A 106 1.75 2.61 -17.24
N PHE A 107 1.68 3.88 -16.86
CA PHE A 107 0.77 4.86 -17.48
C PHE A 107 1.07 5.10 -18.95
N ASN A 108 2.35 5.30 -19.31
CA ASN A 108 2.75 5.59 -20.69
C ASN A 108 2.65 4.36 -21.61
N ARG A 109 2.79 3.16 -21.05
CA ARG A 109 2.70 1.89 -21.77
C ARG A 109 1.28 1.30 -21.77
N LYS A 110 0.29 1.98 -21.19
CA LYS A 110 -1.09 1.47 -21.06
C LYS A 110 -1.19 0.09 -20.39
N GLN A 111 -0.36 -0.16 -19.38
CA GLN A 111 -0.38 -1.43 -18.63
C GLN A 111 -1.23 -1.29 -17.37
N SER A 112 -2.06 -2.27 -17.07
CA SER A 112 -2.77 -2.37 -15.80
C SER A 112 -1.79 -2.56 -14.64
N PHE A 113 -2.12 -1.99 -13.48
CA PHE A 113 -1.31 -2.16 -12.27
C PHE A 113 -2.16 -2.27 -11.01
N LEU A 114 -1.58 -2.92 -10.01
CA LEU A 114 -2.00 -2.92 -8.62
C LEU A 114 -0.87 -2.35 -7.77
N LEU A 115 -1.12 -1.24 -7.07
CA LEU A 115 -0.17 -0.63 -6.12
C LEU A 115 -0.49 -1.07 -4.69
N ASP A 116 0.40 -1.87 -4.08
CA ASP A 116 0.24 -2.43 -2.73
C ASP A 116 0.70 -1.43 -1.64
N GLY A 117 0.02 -0.28 -1.58
CA GLY A 117 0.29 0.78 -0.62
C GLY A 117 -0.64 0.75 0.60
N THR A 118 -0.35 1.57 1.61
CA THR A 118 -1.29 1.85 2.72
C THR A 118 -2.34 2.89 2.33
N LEU A 119 -2.06 3.70 1.30
CA LEU A 119 -2.93 4.79 0.83
C LEU A 119 -3.25 5.80 1.95
N SER A 120 -2.25 6.12 2.79
CA SER A 120 -2.41 6.95 3.99
C SER A 120 -1.98 8.42 3.81
N ASN A 121 -1.53 8.83 2.62
CA ASN A 121 -1.22 10.22 2.32
C ASN A 121 -2.17 10.74 1.23
N TYR A 122 -3.06 11.66 1.61
CA TYR A 122 -4.11 12.17 0.72
C TYR A 122 -3.55 12.77 -0.57
N ALA A 123 -2.57 13.68 -0.48
CA ALA A 123 -2.05 14.39 -1.65
C ALA A 123 -1.40 13.44 -2.67
N ILE A 124 -0.68 12.42 -2.20
CA ILE A 124 -0.07 11.42 -3.07
C ILE A 124 -1.16 10.53 -3.69
N ALA A 125 -2.12 10.09 -2.89
CA ALA A 125 -3.21 9.24 -3.35
C ALA A 125 -4.10 9.95 -4.40
N GLU A 126 -4.55 11.17 -4.09
CA GLU A 126 -5.32 12.02 -4.98
C GLU A 126 -4.58 12.24 -6.30
N LYS A 127 -3.29 12.61 -6.26
CA LYS A 127 -2.47 12.81 -7.46
C LYS A 127 -2.45 11.56 -8.34
N ASN A 128 -2.21 10.38 -7.77
CA ASN A 128 -2.11 9.14 -8.53
C ASN A 128 -3.46 8.66 -9.07
N ILE A 129 -4.55 8.80 -8.29
CA ILE A 129 -5.91 8.47 -8.72
C ILE A 129 -6.37 9.41 -9.82
N LYS A 130 -6.20 10.72 -9.63
CA LYS A 130 -6.52 11.72 -10.66
C LYS A 130 -5.78 11.42 -11.95
N ARG A 131 -4.49 11.10 -11.88
CA ARG A 131 -3.70 10.71 -13.04
C ARG A 131 -4.24 9.47 -13.76
N ALA A 132 -4.75 8.48 -13.02
CA ALA A 132 -5.37 7.30 -13.62
C ALA A 132 -6.68 7.65 -14.33
N ILE A 133 -7.53 8.47 -13.71
CA ILE A 133 -8.78 8.98 -14.29
C ILE A 133 -8.47 9.78 -15.57
N ASP A 134 -7.54 10.73 -15.51
CA ASP A 134 -7.15 11.58 -16.65
C ASP A 134 -6.60 10.76 -17.83
N ARG A 135 -6.08 9.54 -17.56
CA ARG A 135 -5.59 8.58 -18.56
C ARG A 135 -6.66 7.58 -19.01
N GLY A 136 -7.93 7.80 -18.66
CA GLY A 136 -9.06 6.99 -19.09
C GLY A 136 -9.12 5.59 -18.47
N ARG A 137 -8.50 5.40 -17.30
CA ARG A 137 -8.46 4.10 -16.63
C ARG A 137 -9.67 3.88 -15.73
N ALA A 138 -10.14 2.63 -15.65
CA ALA A 138 -10.96 2.21 -14.54
C ALA A 138 -10.12 2.24 -13.24
N VAL A 139 -10.65 2.88 -12.20
CA VAL A 139 -9.94 3.02 -10.92
C VAL A 139 -10.69 2.28 -9.82
N LEU A 140 -9.98 1.36 -9.18
CA LEU A 140 -10.45 0.61 -8.01
C LEU A 140 -9.52 0.88 -6.83
N VAL A 141 -10.11 1.25 -5.69
CA VAL A 141 -9.44 1.18 -4.40
C VAL A 141 -9.92 -0.06 -3.67
N LEU A 142 -9.02 -0.99 -3.37
CA LEU A 142 -9.34 -2.19 -2.58
C LEU A 142 -8.87 -1.97 -1.14
N PHE A 143 -9.81 -1.65 -0.25
CA PHE A 143 -9.55 -1.42 1.17
C PHE A 143 -9.57 -2.74 1.93
N VAL A 144 -8.46 -3.10 2.56
CA VAL A 144 -8.38 -4.27 3.45
C VAL A 144 -8.46 -3.79 4.89
N TYR A 145 -9.51 -4.21 5.58
CA TYR A 145 -9.70 -3.91 7.00
C TYR A 145 -9.46 -5.15 7.86
N GLN A 146 -8.74 -4.93 8.95
CA GLN A 146 -8.52 -5.87 10.02
C GLN A 146 -8.68 -5.11 11.34
N SER A 147 -9.16 -5.76 12.40
CA SER A 147 -9.25 -5.11 13.70
C SER A 147 -7.86 -4.61 14.13
N PRO A 148 -7.76 -3.42 14.75
CA PRO A 148 -6.47 -2.85 15.08
C PRO A 148 -5.65 -3.74 16.00
N GLU A 149 -6.30 -4.47 16.90
CA GLU A 149 -5.64 -5.40 17.81
C GLU A 149 -4.87 -6.49 17.06
N LEU A 150 -5.51 -7.09 16.06
CA LEU A 150 -4.89 -8.19 15.32
C LEU A 150 -3.92 -7.66 14.26
N ALA A 151 -4.26 -6.56 13.58
CA ALA A 151 -3.34 -5.91 12.66
C ALA A 151 -2.02 -5.56 13.38
N TRP A 152 -2.09 -5.09 14.62
CA TRP A 152 -0.90 -4.85 15.45
C TRP A 152 -0.15 -6.12 15.81
N LYS A 153 -0.83 -7.20 16.21
CA LYS A 153 -0.19 -8.50 16.44
C LYS A 153 0.57 -9.00 15.20
N PHE A 154 0.03 -8.80 14.01
CA PHE A 154 0.72 -9.15 12.77
C PHE A 154 1.92 -8.25 12.48
N VAL A 155 1.84 -6.96 12.79
CA VAL A 155 3.01 -6.06 12.73
C VAL A 155 4.12 -6.56 13.67
N GLN A 156 3.79 -6.85 14.93
CA GLN A 156 4.74 -7.38 15.91
C GLN A 156 5.33 -8.72 15.48
N SER A 157 4.51 -9.60 14.88
CA SER A 157 4.98 -10.89 14.36
C SER A 157 5.95 -10.72 13.20
N ARG A 158 5.68 -9.79 12.27
CA ARG A 158 6.60 -9.47 11.17
C ARG A 158 7.90 -8.84 11.65
N GLU A 159 7.87 -8.00 12.69
CA GLU A 159 9.10 -7.46 13.27
C GLU A 159 10.03 -8.57 13.75
N LYS A 160 9.50 -9.65 14.33
CA LYS A 160 10.30 -10.80 14.78
C LYS A 160 10.91 -11.61 13.63
N VAL A 161 10.17 -11.77 12.53
CA VAL A 161 10.58 -12.63 11.40
C VAL A 161 11.46 -11.88 10.40
N GLU A 162 11.12 -10.62 10.12
CA GLU A 162 11.73 -9.81 9.06
C GLU A 162 12.61 -8.68 9.61
N GLY A 163 12.66 -8.47 10.93
CA GLY A 163 13.35 -7.34 11.56
C GLY A 163 12.65 -6.00 11.38
N ARG A 164 11.59 -5.92 10.56
CA ARG A 164 10.93 -4.66 10.19
C ARG A 164 10.10 -4.10 11.34
N ARG A 165 10.69 -3.15 12.06
CA ARG A 165 10.03 -2.41 13.14
C ARG A 165 9.09 -1.32 12.61
N ILE A 166 7.89 -1.26 13.16
CA ILE A 166 6.95 -0.14 12.96
C ILE A 166 6.68 0.50 14.32
N ASN A 167 6.85 1.82 14.40
CA ASN A 167 6.54 2.55 15.60
C ASN A 167 4.99 2.56 15.85
N PRO A 168 4.52 2.34 17.10
CA PRO A 168 3.10 2.38 17.46
C PRO A 168 2.34 3.63 16.99
N GLU A 169 2.93 4.81 17.15
CA GLU A 169 2.34 6.08 16.72
C GLU A 169 2.14 6.12 15.20
N ILE A 170 3.10 5.59 14.42
CA ILE A 170 2.99 5.47 12.96
C ILE A 170 1.86 4.50 12.58
N PHE A 171 1.71 3.40 13.31
CA PHE A 171 0.59 2.47 13.09
C PHE A 171 -0.76 3.13 13.35
N VAL A 172 -0.92 3.80 14.49
CA VAL A 172 -2.14 4.53 14.87
C VAL A 172 -2.51 5.56 13.80
N GLU A 173 -1.52 6.34 13.35
CA GLU A 173 -1.70 7.31 12.29
C GLU A 173 -2.17 6.64 10.99
N GLN A 174 -1.46 5.64 10.49
CA GLN A 174 -1.82 4.99 9.23
C GLN A 174 -3.16 4.26 9.28
N PHE A 175 -3.56 3.72 10.44
CA PHE A 175 -4.86 3.08 10.61
C PHE A 175 -6.02 4.08 10.45
N LEU A 176 -5.91 5.26 11.06
CA LEU A 176 -6.94 6.29 10.96
C LEU A 176 -6.90 7.01 9.61
N GLU A 177 -5.70 7.38 9.15
CA GLU A 177 -5.53 8.14 7.91
C GLU A 177 -5.94 7.33 6.68
N SER A 178 -5.66 6.03 6.61
CA SER A 178 -6.09 5.21 5.47
C SER A 178 -7.62 5.23 5.27
N GLN A 179 -8.39 5.20 6.36
CA GLN A 179 -9.86 5.31 6.31
C GLN A 179 -10.31 6.71 5.87
N ALA A 180 -9.71 7.74 6.47
CA ALA A 180 -10.02 9.14 6.15
C ALA A 180 -9.71 9.48 4.69
N VAL A 181 -8.55 9.06 4.19
CA VAL A 181 -8.12 9.29 2.80
C VAL A 181 -9.10 8.63 1.83
N VAL A 182 -9.47 7.38 2.04
CA VAL A 182 -10.39 6.66 1.14
C VAL A 182 -11.79 7.28 1.12
N ARG A 183 -12.30 7.71 2.27
CA ARG A 183 -13.56 8.49 2.33
C ARG A 183 -13.45 9.79 1.54
N ASN A 184 -12.39 10.56 1.75
CA ASN A 184 -12.22 11.86 1.08
C ASN A 184 -12.07 11.68 -0.45
N LEU A 185 -11.35 10.65 -0.90
CA LEU A 185 -11.26 10.29 -2.32
C LEU A 185 -12.62 9.92 -2.90
N LYS A 186 -13.46 9.18 -2.16
CA LYS A 186 -14.82 8.85 -2.59
C LYS A 186 -15.68 10.09 -2.77
N GLN A 187 -15.60 11.01 -1.82
CA GLN A 187 -16.31 12.28 -1.88
C GLN A 187 -15.85 13.14 -3.06
N GLN A 188 -14.55 13.20 -3.31
CA GLN A 188 -13.99 14.00 -4.41
C GLN A 188 -14.29 13.43 -5.80
N PHE A 189 -14.04 12.14 -6.01
CA PHE A 189 -14.10 11.54 -7.35
C PHE A 189 -15.44 10.83 -7.65
N GLY A 190 -16.24 10.55 -6.62
CA GLY A 190 -17.61 10.04 -6.76
C GLY A 190 -17.67 8.72 -7.54
N GLY A 191 -18.39 8.75 -8.67
CA GLY A 191 -18.56 7.60 -9.56
C GLY A 191 -17.34 7.26 -10.43
N GLN A 192 -16.32 8.13 -10.46
CA GLN A 192 -15.10 7.89 -11.26
C GLN A 192 -14.16 6.85 -10.62
N ILE A 193 -14.37 6.54 -9.34
CA ILE A 193 -13.63 5.49 -8.63
C ILE A 193 -14.60 4.52 -7.95
N LYS A 194 -14.21 3.26 -7.86
CA LYS A 194 -14.85 2.27 -6.99
C LYS A 194 -14.01 2.06 -5.74
N ILE A 195 -14.67 1.83 -4.62
CA ILE A 195 -14.00 1.46 -3.37
C ILE A 195 -14.63 0.16 -2.89
N ASP A 196 -13.87 -0.92 -2.99
CA ASP A 196 -14.30 -2.21 -2.47
C ASP A 196 -13.65 -2.44 -1.11
N LEU A 197 -14.39 -3.02 -0.18
CA LEU A 197 -13.95 -3.29 1.18
C LEU A 197 -13.91 -4.79 1.42
N LEU A 198 -12.74 -5.26 1.83
CA LEU A 198 -12.52 -6.60 2.34
C LEU A 198 -12.35 -6.54 3.85
N LEU A 199 -13.31 -7.08 4.59
CA LEU A 199 -13.24 -7.28 6.03
C LEU A 199 -12.66 -8.67 6.32
N LYS A 200 -11.54 -8.72 7.03
CA LYS A 200 -10.97 -9.98 7.54
C LYS A 200 -11.52 -10.27 8.94
N ASP A 201 -12.22 -11.40 9.09
CA ASP A 201 -12.62 -11.95 10.39
C ASP A 201 -11.67 -13.09 10.80
N ASN A 202 -11.37 -13.18 12.09
CA ASN A 202 -10.33 -14.05 12.64
C ASN A 202 -10.86 -15.36 13.22
N GLU A 203 -12.18 -15.55 13.28
CA GLU A 203 -12.77 -16.75 13.92
C GLU A 203 -13.12 -17.90 12.96
N GLY A 204 -12.86 -17.79 11.65
CA GLY A 204 -13.13 -18.94 10.77
C GLY A 204 -13.24 -18.67 9.28
N GLY A 205 -12.35 -17.87 8.70
CA GLY A 205 -12.17 -17.82 7.24
C GLY A 205 -13.23 -17.02 6.46
N THR A 206 -14.27 -16.48 7.10
CA THR A 206 -15.26 -15.64 6.40
C THR A 206 -14.69 -14.26 6.13
N ARG A 207 -14.29 -14.04 4.88
CA ARG A 207 -14.01 -12.70 4.36
C ARG A 207 -15.33 -12.07 3.94
N MET A 208 -15.70 -10.96 4.55
CA MET A 208 -16.86 -10.19 4.08
C MET A 208 -16.39 -9.18 3.05
N TYR A 209 -17.08 -9.18 1.90
CA TYR A 209 -16.80 -8.29 0.79
C TYR A 209 -17.96 -7.31 0.59
N HIS A 210 -17.64 -6.02 0.52
CA HIS A 210 -18.59 -4.97 0.21
C HIS A 210 -18.12 -4.18 -1.01
N ALA A 211 -18.87 -4.23 -2.10
CA ALA A 211 -18.54 -3.52 -3.32
C ALA A 211 -18.95 -2.04 -3.26
N ASN A 212 -18.11 -1.17 -3.82
CA ASN A 212 -18.35 0.25 -4.07
C ASN A 212 -18.96 1.02 -2.89
N ILE A 213 -18.38 0.83 -1.71
CA ILE A 213 -18.79 1.47 -0.46
C ILE A 213 -18.58 2.99 -0.50
N GLN A 214 -19.31 3.71 0.35
CA GLN A 214 -19.15 5.16 0.52
C GLN A 214 -18.09 5.52 1.56
N ALA A 215 -18.01 4.74 2.64
CA ALA A 215 -17.09 4.97 3.74
C ALA A 215 -16.87 3.66 4.50
N VAL A 216 -15.62 3.38 4.90
CA VAL A 216 -15.26 2.14 5.63
C VAL A 216 -15.99 2.08 6.97
N GLU A 217 -16.18 3.23 7.61
CA GLU A 217 -16.80 3.38 8.93
C GLU A 217 -18.26 2.92 9.00
N ASN A 218 -18.92 2.74 7.84
CA ASN A 218 -20.29 2.25 7.78
C ASN A 218 -20.39 0.72 7.87
N HIS A 219 -19.27 0.02 7.71
CA HIS A 219 -19.20 -1.44 7.61
C HIS A 219 -18.39 -2.09 8.74
N VAL A 220 -17.70 -1.28 9.55
CA VAL A 220 -16.91 -1.77 10.69
C VAL A 220 -17.71 -1.66 11.99
N LYS A 221 -17.61 -2.68 12.84
CA LYS A 221 -18.35 -2.75 14.11
C LYS A 221 -17.85 -1.72 15.13
N GLN A 222 -16.54 -1.50 15.18
CA GLN A 222 -15.89 -0.64 16.16
C GLN A 222 -15.17 0.53 15.47
N LYS A 223 -15.38 1.72 16.02
CA LYS A 223 -14.71 2.95 15.61
C LYS A 223 -13.74 3.36 16.71
N PHE A 224 -12.60 3.88 16.32
CA PHE A 224 -11.55 4.24 17.25
C PHE A 224 -11.23 5.73 17.14
N THR A 225 -11.15 6.40 18.29
CA THR A 225 -10.45 7.68 18.38
C THR A 225 -8.94 7.42 18.41
N ARG A 226 -8.14 8.45 18.11
CA ARG A 226 -6.68 8.37 18.24
C ARG A 226 -6.27 7.94 19.65
N GLU A 227 -6.86 8.53 20.68
CA GLU A 227 -6.56 8.22 22.09
C GLU A 227 -6.87 6.77 22.45
N ALA A 228 -8.06 6.28 22.06
CA ALA A 228 -8.46 4.90 22.32
C ALA A 228 -7.55 3.91 21.60
N LEU A 229 -7.20 4.20 20.33
CA LEU A 229 -6.31 3.35 19.54
C LEU A 229 -4.87 3.37 20.10
N THR A 230 -4.34 4.53 20.46
CA THR A 230 -3.02 4.63 21.10
C THR A 230 -2.95 3.80 22.38
N THR A 231 -3.95 3.94 23.25
CA THR A 231 -4.03 3.18 24.51
C THR A 231 -4.09 1.67 24.24
N LEU A 232 -4.92 1.26 23.27
CA LEU A 232 -5.04 -0.14 22.86
C LEU A 232 -3.70 -0.71 22.39
N ILE A 233 -2.99 0.01 21.52
CA ILE A 233 -1.76 -0.46 20.90
C ILE A 233 -0.60 -0.47 21.88
N GLN A 234 -0.50 0.53 22.75
CA GLN A 234 0.56 0.62 23.77
C GLN A 234 0.35 -0.34 24.95
N SER A 235 -0.89 -0.72 25.24
CA SER A 235 -1.19 -1.70 26.30
C SER A 235 -0.94 -3.15 25.88
N GLN A 236 -0.75 -3.42 24.58
CA GLN A 236 -0.39 -4.76 24.14
C GLN A 236 1.07 -5.06 24.48
N PRO A 237 1.34 -6.20 25.14
CA PRO A 237 2.71 -6.58 25.45
C PRO A 237 3.53 -6.74 24.15
N ALA A 238 4.76 -6.23 24.17
CA ALA A 238 5.76 -6.66 23.21
C ALA A 238 6.09 -8.12 23.52
N HIS A 239 5.47 -9.04 22.79
CA HIS A 239 5.78 -10.46 22.91
C HIS A 239 7.19 -10.76 22.46
#